data_AF-A0A1J3DR03-F1
#
_entry.id   AF-A0A1J3DR03-F1
#
_cell.length_a   1.000
_cell.length_b   1.000
_cell.length_c   1.000
_cell.angle_alpha   90.00
_cell.angle_beta   90.00
_cell.angle_gamma   90.00
#
_symmetry.space_group_name_H-M   'P 1'
#
loop_
_entity.id
_entity.type
_entity.pdbx_description
1 polymer ?
#
loop_
_entity_poly.entity_id
_entity_poly.type
_entity_poly.pdbx_seq_one_letter_code
_entity_poly.pdbx_strand_id
1 'polypeptide(L)'
;VKAVALSDQKYLDYANQILDKSDNPTLFALNSMIRAHCKSLVPEKSFDFYRRILRSGNDLKPDNYTVNFLVQACTEIGVRETGLQVHGMAIRRGFDNDPHV
;
A
#
# COMPACT_ATOMS: atom_id res chain seq x y z
N VAL A 1 24.89 0.08 2.36
CA VAL A 1 23.51 -0.36 2.07
C VAL A 1 22.66 -0.48 3.33
N LYS A 2 23.04 -1.24 4.36
CA LYS A 2 22.29 -1.33 5.64
C LYS A 2 22.02 0.01 6.35
N ALA A 3 22.99 0.94 6.37
CA ALA A 3 22.81 2.25 7.00
C ALA A 3 21.78 3.15 6.29
N VAL A 4 21.71 3.08 4.95
CA VAL A 4 20.71 3.82 4.15
C VAL A 4 19.31 3.25 4.40
N ALA A 5 19.17 1.92 4.43
CA ALA A 5 17.91 1.25 4.76
C ALA A 5 17.39 1.57 6.18
N LEU A 6 18.30 1.78 7.16
CA LEU A 6 17.94 2.20 8.52
C LEU A 6 17.47 3.66 8.57
N SER A 7 18.09 4.55 7.80
CA SER A 7 17.62 5.93 7.64
C SER A 7 16.24 5.96 7.00
N ASP A 8 16.03 5.21 5.92
CA ASP A 8 14.74 5.08 5.24
C ASP A 8 13.67 4.55 6.21
N GLN A 9 13.99 3.54 7.03
CA GLN A 9 13.07 3.00 8.03
C GLN A 9 12.66 4.05 9.08
N LYS A 10 13.60 4.86 9.58
CA LYS A 10 13.30 5.92 10.56
C LYS A 10 12.35 6.97 9.97
N TYR A 11 12.54 7.35 8.70
CA TYR A 11 11.63 8.27 8.02
C TYR A 11 10.25 7.65 7.78
N LEU A 12 10.18 6.36 7.43
CA LEU A 12 8.92 5.62 7.32
C LEU A 12 8.19 5.56 8.66
N ASP A 13 8.89 5.31 9.77
CA ASP A 13 8.30 5.27 11.09
C ASP A 13 7.75 6.63 11.51
N TYR A 14 8.47 7.71 11.21
CA TYR A 14 7.97 9.07 11.43
C TYR A 14 6.74 9.37 10.56
N ALA A 15 6.76 8.99 9.28
CA ALA A 15 5.62 9.16 8.38
C ALA A 15 4.38 8.36 8.85
N ASN A 16 4.58 7.13 9.36
CA ASN A 16 3.51 6.34 9.99
C ASN A 16 2.87 7.13 11.15
N GLN A 17 3.69 7.69 12.05
CA GLN A 17 3.19 8.45 13.21
C GLN A 17 2.42 9.71 12.82
N ILE A 18 2.86 10.42 11.78
CA ILE A 18 2.11 11.58 11.28
C ILE A 18 0.75 11.14 10.75
N LEU A 19 0.72 10.09 9.94
CA LEU A 19 -0.52 9.63 9.30
C LEU A 19 -1.48 8.97 10.29
N ASP A 20 -0.97 8.35 11.34
CA ASP A 20 -1.77 7.80 12.45
C ASP A 20 -2.50 8.88 13.25
N LYS A 21 -1.97 10.09 13.28
CA LYS A 21 -2.58 11.26 13.93
C LYS A 21 -3.52 12.04 13.00
N SER A 22 -3.66 11.62 11.74
CA SER A 22 -4.53 12.28 10.78
C SER A 22 -5.93 11.68 10.86
N ASP A 23 -6.91 12.51 11.20
CA ASP A 23 -8.32 12.08 11.28
C ASP A 23 -8.90 11.75 9.89
N ASN A 24 -8.43 12.44 8.85
CA ASN A 24 -8.92 12.32 7.47
C ASN A 24 -7.76 12.30 6.46
N PRO A 25 -6.98 11.21 6.38
CA PRO A 25 -5.90 11.11 5.42
C PRO A 25 -6.44 11.05 3.99
N THR A 26 -5.77 11.71 3.05
CA THR A 26 -6.15 11.65 1.63
C THR A 26 -5.75 10.30 1.01
N LEU A 27 -6.42 9.91 -0.08
CA LEU A 27 -6.02 8.73 -0.86
C LEU A 27 -4.55 8.83 -1.29
N PHE A 28 -4.10 10.01 -1.69
CA PHE A 28 -2.70 10.25 -2.05
C PHE A 28 -1.73 9.97 -0.90
N ALA A 29 -2.04 10.41 0.32
CA ALA A 29 -1.20 10.15 1.49
C ALA A 29 -1.14 8.65 1.82
N LEU A 30 -2.30 7.97 1.76
CA LEU A 30 -2.37 6.52 1.95
C LEU A 30 -1.59 5.77 0.86
N ASN A 31 -1.77 6.11 -0.42
CA ASN A 31 -1.02 5.53 -1.55
C ASN A 31 0.48 5.78 -1.42
N SER A 32 0.90 6.94 -0.91
CA SER A 32 2.30 7.24 -0.62
C SER A 32 2.86 6.28 0.42
N MET A 33 2.12 5.97 1.48
CA MET A 33 2.54 4.97 2.47
C MET A 33 2.56 3.56 1.91
N ILE A 34 1.57 3.17 1.08
CA ILE A 34 1.56 1.87 0.42
C ILE A 34 2.81 1.71 -0.46
N ARG A 35 3.14 2.72 -1.27
CA ARG A 35 4.36 2.76 -2.09
C ARG A 35 5.63 2.69 -1.25
N ALA A 36 5.67 3.42 -0.14
CA ALA A 36 6.87 3.48 0.68
C ALA A 36 7.12 2.16 1.42
N HIS A 37 6.05 1.45 1.82
CA HIS A 37 6.17 0.12 2.45
C HIS A 37 6.35 -1.02 1.47
N CYS A 38 5.90 -0.93 0.21
CA CYS A 38 5.93 -2.08 -0.70
C CYS A 38 7.34 -2.57 -1.10
N LYS A 39 8.40 -1.79 -0.80
CA LYS A 39 9.82 -2.19 -0.92
C LYS A 39 10.59 -2.09 0.40
N SER A 40 9.88 -1.89 1.51
CA SER A 40 10.52 -1.73 2.83
C SER A 40 10.88 -3.10 3.39
N LEU A 41 11.45 -3.10 4.60
CA LEU A 41 11.71 -4.34 5.35
C LEU A 41 10.42 -5.02 5.84
N VAL A 42 9.26 -4.36 5.73
CA VAL A 42 7.95 -4.84 6.21
C VAL A 42 6.87 -4.56 5.14
N PRO A 43 6.92 -5.22 3.97
CA PRO A 43 5.98 -5.00 2.87
C PRO A 43 4.52 -5.29 3.24
N GLU A 44 4.26 -6.08 4.28
CA GLU A 44 2.92 -6.34 4.80
C GLU A 44 2.22 -5.07 5.29
N LYS A 45 2.98 -4.05 5.74
CA LYS A 45 2.42 -2.75 6.14
C LYS A 45 1.71 -2.03 4.99
N SER A 46 2.05 -2.31 3.72
CA SER A 46 1.28 -1.80 2.58
C SER A 46 -0.20 -2.20 2.66
N PHE A 47 -0.49 -3.39 3.17
CA PHE A 47 -1.86 -3.87 3.34
C PHE A 47 -2.58 -3.21 4.54
N ASP A 48 -1.85 -2.71 5.55
CA ASP A 48 -2.44 -1.91 6.63
C ASP A 48 -3.04 -0.61 6.09
N PHE A 49 -2.29 0.10 5.25
CA PHE A 49 -2.76 1.36 4.64
C PHE A 49 -3.87 1.11 3.62
N TYR A 50 -3.80 0.03 2.84
CA TYR A 50 -4.91 -0.40 2.00
C TYR A 50 -6.19 -0.66 2.82
N ARG A 51 -6.08 -1.35 3.97
CA ARG A 51 -7.22 -1.55 4.88
C ARG A 51 -7.78 -0.24 5.42
N ARG A 52 -6.96 0.81 5.60
CA ARG A 52 -7.46 2.15 5.95
C ARG A 52 -8.29 2.77 4.82
N ILE A 53 -7.86 2.65 3.57
CA ILE A 53 -8.66 3.08 2.39
C ILE A 53 -10.01 2.35 2.38
N LEU A 54 -10.04 1.05 2.69
CA LEU A 54 -11.30 0.30 2.74
C LEU A 54 -12.20 0.70 3.93
N ARG A 55 -11.61 1.13 5.05
CA ARG A 55 -12.33 1.51 6.27
C ARG A 55 -12.85 2.95 6.24
N SER A 56 -12.30 3.82 5.39
CA SER A 56 -12.81 5.20 5.20
C SER A 56 -14.16 5.27 4.46
N GLY A 57 -14.82 4.14 4.22
CA GLY A 57 -16.16 4.12 3.63
C GLY A 57 -16.17 4.57 2.17
N ASN A 58 -17.16 5.39 1.80
CA ASN A 58 -17.39 5.79 0.41
C ASN A 58 -16.46 6.93 -0.06
N ASP A 59 -15.74 7.58 0.86
CA ASP A 59 -14.98 8.80 0.56
C ASP A 59 -13.66 8.51 -0.15
N LEU A 60 -13.04 7.36 0.12
CA LEU A 60 -11.81 6.92 -0.56
C LEU A 60 -12.02 5.56 -1.22
N LYS A 61 -11.54 5.42 -2.45
CA LYS A 61 -11.54 4.16 -3.19
C LYS A 61 -10.12 3.86 -3.65
N PRO A 62 -9.66 2.60 -3.55
CA PRO A 62 -8.44 2.16 -4.21
C PRO A 62 -8.46 2.52 -5.69
N ASP A 63 -7.35 3.08 -6.18
CA ASP A 63 -7.13 3.40 -7.59
C ASP A 63 -6.08 2.45 -8.19
N ASN A 64 -5.75 2.68 -9.46
CA ASN A 64 -4.75 1.89 -10.18
C ASN A 64 -3.36 1.96 -9.51
N TYR A 65 -3.00 3.08 -8.88
CA TYR A 65 -1.78 3.18 -8.08
C TYR A 65 -1.82 2.29 -6.84
N THR A 66 -2.97 2.25 -6.14
CA THR A 66 -3.15 1.33 -5.00
C THR A 66 -2.91 -0.11 -5.42
N VAL A 67 -3.50 -0.56 -6.53
CA VAL A 67 -3.34 -1.94 -7.01
C VAL A 67 -1.89 -2.22 -7.36
N ASN A 68 -1.25 -1.33 -8.13
CA ASN A 68 0.15 -1.46 -8.52
C ASN A 68 1.10 -1.67 -7.34
N PHE A 69 1.01 -0.82 -6.33
CA PHE A 69 1.89 -0.93 -5.18
C PHE A 69 1.59 -2.18 -4.34
N LEU A 70 0.34 -2.65 -4.31
CA LEU A 70 -0.01 -3.91 -3.64
C LEU A 70 0.48 -5.14 -4.39
N VAL A 71 0.43 -5.16 -5.72
CA VAL A 71 1.03 -6.22 -6.54
C VAL A 71 2.53 -6.27 -6.27
N GLN A 72 3.19 -5.12 -6.24
CA GLN A 72 4.61 -5.04 -5.93
C GLN A 72 4.92 -5.45 -4.48
N ALA A 73 4.05 -5.16 -3.51
CA ALA A 73 4.21 -5.68 -2.16
C ALA A 73 4.08 -7.22 -2.13
N CYS A 74 3.19 -7.80 -2.92
CA CYS A 74 3.06 -9.26 -3.04
C CYS A 74 4.35 -9.91 -3.57
N THR A 75 5.07 -9.27 -4.49
CA THR A 75 6.34 -9.82 -5.01
C THR A 75 7.41 -9.85 -3.92
N GLU A 76 7.45 -8.86 -3.04
CA GLU A 76 8.39 -8.84 -1.90
C GLU A 76 7.99 -9.82 -0.79
N ILE A 77 6.68 -9.97 -0.51
CA ILE A 77 6.17 -10.90 0.51
C ILE A 77 6.39 -12.36 0.07
N GLY A 78 6.26 -12.67 -1.22
CA GLY A 78 6.49 -14.02 -1.76
C GLY A 78 5.42 -15.07 -1.38
N VAL A 79 4.28 -14.64 -0.84
CA VAL A 79 3.16 -15.51 -0.44
C VAL A 79 2.07 -15.48 -1.52
N ARG A 80 1.70 -16.63 -2.06
CA ARG A 80 0.74 -16.75 -3.18
C ARG A 80 -0.64 -16.20 -2.83
N GLU A 81 -1.10 -16.43 -1.60
CA GLU A 81 -2.42 -16.06 -1.13
C GLU A 81 -2.63 -14.53 -1.15
N THR A 82 -1.59 -13.76 -0.85
CA THR A 82 -1.68 -12.28 -0.91
C THR A 82 -1.86 -11.81 -2.36
N GLY A 83 -1.14 -12.42 -3.30
CA GLY A 83 -1.28 -12.15 -4.73
C GLY A 83 -2.69 -12.47 -5.24
N LEU A 84 -3.27 -13.60 -4.83
CA LEU A 84 -4.65 -13.95 -5.21
C LEU A 84 -5.68 -12.96 -4.67
N GLN A 85 -5.49 -12.45 -3.44
CA GLN A 85 -6.37 -11.42 -2.87
C GLN A 85 -6.31 -10.12 -3.66
N VAL A 86 -5.11 -9.65 -4.02
CA VAL A 86 -4.92 -8.43 -4.82
C VAL A 86 -5.48 -8.62 -6.23
N HIS A 87 -5.23 -9.76 -6.86
CA HIS A 87 -5.75 -10.09 -8.19
C HIS A 87 -7.29 -10.11 -8.22
N GLY A 88 -7.93 -10.81 -7.28
CA GLY A 88 -9.39 -10.83 -7.19
C GLY A 88 -9.99 -9.45 -6.89
N MET A 89 -9.27 -8.63 -6.11
CA MET A 89 -9.64 -7.24 -5.87
C MET A 89 -9.56 -6.38 -7.13
N ALA A 90 -8.50 -6.54 -7.94
CA ALA A 90 -8.30 -5.83 -9.19
C ALA A 90 -9.44 -6.12 -10.17
N ILE A 91 -9.77 -7.41 -10.40
CA ILE A 91 -10.89 -7.83 -11.24
C ILE A 91 -12.21 -7.24 -10.75
N ARG A 92 -12.51 -7.39 -9.44
CA ARG A 92 -13.77 -6.90 -8.87
C ARG A 92 -13.97 -5.39 -9.03
N ARG A 93 -12.87 -4.64 -9.16
CA ARG A 93 -12.88 -3.18 -9.35
C ARG A 93 -12.65 -2.74 -10.80
N GLY A 94 -12.49 -3.68 -11.74
CA GLY A 94 -12.31 -3.39 -13.17
C GLY A 94 -10.90 -2.93 -13.56
N PHE A 95 -9.88 -3.26 -12.77
CA PHE A 95 -8.47 -2.94 -13.07
C PHE A 95 -7.75 -4.03 -13.86
N ASP A 96 -8.41 -5.13 -14.20
CA ASP A 96 -7.83 -6.27 -14.94
C ASP A 96 -7.45 -5.95 -16.39
N ASN A 97 -7.98 -4.86 -16.95
CA ASN A 97 -7.62 -4.35 -18.28
C ASN A 97 -6.94 -2.97 -18.21
N ASP A 98 -6.58 -2.50 -17.01
CA ASP A 98 -5.86 -1.24 -16.87
C ASP A 98 -4.43 -1.44 -17.36
N PRO A 99 -3.95 -0.70 -18.38
CA PRO A 99 -2.60 -0.90 -18.94
C PRO A 99 -1.49 -0.57 -17.95
N HIS A 100 -1.83 0.06 -16.83
CA HIS A 100 -0.90 0.38 -15.77
C HIS A 100 -0.90 -0.65 -14.64
N VAL A 101 -1.79 -1.64 -14.57
CA VAL A 101 -1.91 -2.66 -13.49
C VAL A 101 -1.63 -4.06 -14.04
#